data_AF-A0A6G0VL27-F1
#
_entry.id   AF-A0A6G0VL27-F1
#
_cell.length_a   1.000
_cell.length_b   1.000
_cell.length_c   1.000
_cell.angle_alpha   90.00
_cell.angle_beta   90.00
_cell.angle_gamma   90.00
#
_symmetry.space_group_name_H-M   'P 1'
#
loop_
_entity.id
_entity.type
_entity.pdbx_description
1 polymer ?
#
loop_
_entity_poly.entity_id
_entity_poly.type
_entity_poly.pdbx_seq_one_letter_code
_entity_poly.pdbx_strand_id
1 'polypeptide(L)'
;MDDFLGVKDAKFFIYGRYLQKDGKDYPKDSKIQLIDNFPAFLFTRMEVKKNGKVLDEIENPGVLSTIKGVLSYSMDPNGPIINSGFSSKYKSGGRFNVMTKFSQFGLGFFETQYPVFKGDMEINFTRNTDDDALLKKVVIGKEDGKIIIDELLIKIQIIKYEDINISGKTIKLDETNKYRSSNSSVFAGVVFQTNKLDTQEHDPCEFDHCNVNNFRFEINGRRYPEETQDLDFKTEKYCEAYDSLMEYKKTYNKTHQELPLMYNDPNDFKTFRAIYLVNISRQPTNITATKQNIILHVDFNEDLPKNTICYVFFVRNVEFLFDIEKGTIEESFTG
;
A
#
# COMPACT_ATOMS: atom_id res chain seq x y z
N MET A 1 1.38 9.98 16.24
CA MET A 1 2.25 9.07 15.49
C MET A 1 1.53 8.81 14.20
N ASP A 2 2.09 9.30 13.11
CA ASP A 2 1.26 9.70 11.98
C ASP A 2 1.48 8.74 10.82
N ASP A 3 0.44 7.95 10.53
CA ASP A 3 0.43 6.98 9.43
C ASP A 3 -0.21 7.64 8.20
N PHE A 4 0.42 7.53 7.03
CA PHE A 4 -0.10 8.07 5.76
C PHE A 4 -0.40 6.94 4.77
N LEU A 5 -1.61 6.94 4.21
CA LEU A 5 -2.14 5.94 3.30
C LEU A 5 -1.93 6.33 1.83
N GLY A 6 -1.26 5.47 1.06
CA GLY A 6 -1.15 5.58 -0.40
C GLY A 6 -2.43 5.09 -1.09
N VAL A 7 -3.53 5.87 -0.98
CA VAL A 7 -4.87 5.45 -1.40
C VAL A 7 -5.02 5.23 -2.92
N LYS A 8 -4.24 5.94 -3.76
CA LYS A 8 -4.22 5.79 -5.23
C LYS A 8 -3.99 4.34 -5.69
N ASP A 9 -3.10 3.65 -4.98
CA ASP A 9 -2.65 2.30 -5.32
C ASP A 9 -3.28 1.21 -4.44
N ALA A 10 -4.33 1.58 -3.69
CA ALA A 10 -5.12 0.63 -2.92
C ALA A 10 -5.64 -0.49 -3.85
N LYS A 11 -5.45 -1.73 -3.41
CA LYS A 11 -5.92 -2.92 -4.12
C LYS A 11 -7.03 -3.59 -3.34
N PHE A 12 -7.96 -4.16 -4.08
CA PHE A 12 -9.04 -4.97 -3.57
C PHE A 12 -8.85 -6.41 -4.05
N PHE A 13 -9.01 -7.35 -3.13
CA PHE A 13 -8.97 -8.77 -3.40
C PHE A 13 -10.24 -9.41 -2.87
N ILE A 14 -10.82 -10.32 -3.66
CA ILE A 14 -11.99 -11.08 -3.26
C ILE A 14 -11.91 -12.51 -3.80
N TYR A 15 -12.25 -13.46 -2.94
CA TYR A 15 -12.32 -14.87 -3.25
C TYR A 15 -13.64 -15.46 -2.74
N GLY A 16 -14.20 -16.40 -3.48
CA GLY A 16 -15.46 -16.99 -3.12
C GLY A 16 -15.97 -18.07 -4.06
N ARG A 17 -17.25 -18.40 -3.90
CA ARG A 17 -17.97 -19.46 -4.59
C ARG A 17 -19.30 -18.96 -5.13
N TYR A 18 -19.78 -19.56 -6.21
CA TYR A 18 -21.14 -19.35 -6.70
C TYR A 18 -21.82 -20.70 -6.91
N LEU A 19 -22.94 -20.86 -6.21
CA LEU A 19 -23.61 -22.12 -5.93
C LEU A 19 -25.07 -22.05 -6.35
N GLN A 20 -25.70 -23.21 -6.46
CA GLN A 20 -27.16 -23.29 -6.53
C GLN A 20 -27.78 -22.83 -5.19
N LYS A 21 -29.08 -22.50 -5.20
CA LYS A 21 -29.81 -22.03 -4.00
C LYS A 21 -29.64 -22.97 -2.80
N ASP A 22 -29.71 -24.28 -3.07
CA ASP A 22 -29.58 -25.35 -2.08
C ASP A 22 -28.14 -25.52 -1.54
N GLY A 23 -27.20 -24.68 -2.00
CA GLY A 23 -25.80 -24.70 -1.59
C GLY A 23 -24.93 -25.73 -2.31
N LYS A 24 -25.48 -26.47 -3.29
CA LYS A 24 -24.69 -27.41 -4.08
C LYS A 24 -23.95 -26.70 -5.21
N ASP A 25 -22.83 -27.27 -5.62
CA ASP A 25 -22.13 -26.84 -6.83
C ASP A 25 -23.02 -26.97 -8.06
N TYR A 26 -22.85 -26.06 -9.01
CA TYR A 26 -23.47 -26.20 -10.32
C TYR A 26 -22.89 -27.42 -11.06
N PRO A 27 -23.71 -28.19 -11.77
CA PRO A 27 -23.21 -29.22 -12.67
C PRO A 27 -22.26 -28.63 -13.71
N LYS A 28 -21.31 -29.45 -14.16
CA LYS A 28 -20.45 -29.13 -15.29
C LYS A 28 -21.30 -28.66 -16.48
N ASP A 29 -20.84 -27.62 -17.16
CA ASP A 29 -21.50 -27.01 -18.33
C ASP A 29 -22.83 -26.28 -18.05
N SER A 30 -23.12 -25.99 -16.78
CA SER A 30 -24.24 -25.11 -16.42
C SER A 30 -24.15 -23.76 -17.12
N LYS A 31 -25.27 -23.28 -17.68
CA LYS A 31 -25.35 -21.99 -18.36
C LYS A 31 -25.47 -20.83 -17.37
N ILE A 32 -24.52 -20.75 -16.44
CA ILE A 32 -24.39 -19.71 -15.41
C ILE A 32 -23.05 -19.00 -15.60
N GLN A 33 -23.02 -17.70 -15.36
CA GLN A 33 -21.78 -16.91 -15.38
C GLN A 33 -21.87 -15.76 -14.37
N LEU A 34 -20.73 -15.33 -13.83
CA LEU A 34 -20.68 -14.04 -13.15
C LEU A 34 -20.72 -12.93 -14.20
N ILE A 35 -21.46 -11.86 -13.95
CA ILE A 35 -21.57 -10.73 -14.89
C ILE A 35 -20.26 -9.95 -15.00
N ASP A 36 -20.15 -9.15 -16.05
CA ASP A 36 -19.11 -8.13 -16.12
C ASP A 36 -19.23 -7.18 -14.93
N ASN A 37 -18.08 -6.80 -14.37
CA ASN A 37 -17.96 -6.00 -13.16
C ASN A 37 -18.60 -6.61 -11.91
N PHE A 38 -18.77 -7.94 -11.87
CA PHE A 38 -19.44 -8.62 -10.76
C PHE A 38 -18.96 -8.22 -9.36
N PRO A 39 -17.66 -7.95 -9.08
CA PRO A 39 -17.24 -7.62 -7.71
C PRO A 39 -17.94 -6.35 -7.19
N ALA A 40 -18.20 -5.37 -8.06
CA ALA A 40 -18.89 -4.14 -7.69
C ALA A 40 -20.39 -4.37 -7.52
N PHE A 41 -20.98 -5.29 -8.31
CA PHE A 41 -22.38 -5.70 -8.17
C PHE A 41 -22.66 -6.56 -6.93
N LEU A 42 -21.63 -7.01 -6.19
CA LEU A 42 -21.83 -7.68 -4.91
C LEU A 42 -22.26 -6.72 -3.78
N PHE A 43 -22.17 -5.41 -3.99
CA PHE A 43 -22.43 -4.42 -2.96
C PHE A 43 -23.46 -3.40 -3.44
N THR A 44 -24.36 -3.02 -2.54
CA THR A 44 -25.38 -2.00 -2.79
C THR A 44 -24.90 -0.61 -2.35
N ARG A 45 -23.96 -0.54 -1.41
CA ARG A 45 -23.34 0.71 -0.95
C ARG A 45 -21.90 0.45 -0.50
N MET A 46 -21.02 1.41 -0.79
CA MET A 46 -19.69 1.49 -0.17
C MET A 46 -19.51 2.89 0.40
N GLU A 47 -18.84 2.97 1.54
CA GLU A 47 -18.69 4.23 2.27
C GLU A 47 -17.32 4.30 2.92
N VAL A 48 -16.68 5.47 2.85
CA VAL A 48 -15.42 5.78 3.52
C VAL A 48 -15.71 6.79 4.61
N LYS A 49 -15.40 6.46 5.86
CA LYS A 49 -15.45 7.43 6.98
C LYS A 49 -14.08 7.74 7.50
N LYS A 50 -13.96 8.93 8.10
CA LYS A 50 -12.83 9.32 8.92
C LYS A 50 -13.33 10.03 10.18
N ASN A 51 -12.90 9.55 11.34
CA ASN A 51 -13.32 10.06 12.66
C ASN A 51 -14.85 10.15 12.76
N GLY A 52 -15.56 9.11 12.30
CA GLY A 52 -17.02 9.02 12.27
C GLY A 52 -17.74 9.87 11.21
N LYS A 53 -17.04 10.69 10.42
CA LYS A 53 -17.63 11.49 9.33
C LYS A 53 -17.46 10.79 8.00
N VAL A 54 -18.52 10.75 7.19
CA VAL A 54 -18.46 10.27 5.81
C VAL A 54 -17.58 11.21 4.99
N LEU A 55 -16.53 10.66 4.37
CA LEU A 55 -15.66 11.36 3.44
C LEU A 55 -16.10 11.14 1.99
N ASP A 56 -16.50 9.91 1.68
CA ASP A 56 -16.92 9.52 0.35
C ASP A 56 -17.92 8.36 0.47
N GLU A 57 -18.85 8.31 -0.47
CA GLU A 57 -19.92 7.33 -0.47
C GLU A 57 -20.35 7.06 -1.91
N ILE A 58 -20.64 5.80 -2.19
CA ILE A 58 -21.25 5.40 -3.45
C ILE A 58 -22.38 4.41 -3.21
N GLU A 59 -23.54 4.72 -3.77
CA GLU A 59 -24.67 3.81 -3.88
C GLU A 59 -24.65 3.11 -5.24
N ASN A 60 -25.01 1.83 -5.28
CA ASN A 60 -24.99 1.00 -6.48
C ASN A 60 -23.63 1.03 -7.20
N PRO A 61 -22.52 0.69 -6.50
CA PRO A 61 -21.17 0.73 -7.06
C PRO A 61 -21.06 -0.05 -8.37
N GLY A 62 -21.76 -1.18 -8.52
CA GLY A 62 -21.81 -1.95 -9.78
C GLY A 62 -22.26 -1.14 -10.99
N VAL A 63 -23.37 -0.41 -10.89
CA VAL A 63 -23.90 0.40 -12.00
C VAL A 63 -23.01 1.61 -12.27
N LEU A 64 -22.65 2.35 -11.21
CA LEU A 64 -21.90 3.61 -11.36
C LEU A 64 -20.48 3.39 -11.87
N SER A 65 -19.76 2.38 -11.36
CA SER A 65 -18.45 2.01 -11.88
C SER A 65 -18.50 1.47 -13.30
N THR A 66 -19.58 0.78 -13.70
CA THR A 66 -19.76 0.36 -15.09
C THR A 66 -19.92 1.56 -16.02
N ILE A 67 -20.76 2.54 -15.66
CA ILE A 67 -20.93 3.79 -16.43
C ILE A 67 -19.60 4.53 -16.54
N LYS A 68 -18.92 4.71 -15.40
CA LYS A 68 -17.61 5.38 -15.35
C LYS A 68 -16.57 4.67 -16.20
N GLY A 69 -16.51 3.34 -16.11
CA GLY A 69 -15.56 2.56 -16.87
C GLY A 69 -15.78 2.62 -18.38
N VAL A 70 -17.05 2.59 -18.82
CA VAL A 70 -17.40 2.74 -20.25
C VAL A 70 -17.06 4.14 -20.78
N LEU A 71 -17.29 5.19 -19.98
CA LEU A 71 -17.11 6.58 -20.44
C LEU A 71 -15.68 7.09 -20.30
N SER A 72 -14.92 6.63 -19.30
CA SER A 72 -13.70 7.30 -18.85
C SER A 72 -12.45 6.41 -18.84
N TYR A 73 -12.57 5.08 -18.84
CA TYR A 73 -11.38 4.22 -18.81
C TYR A 73 -10.91 3.92 -20.24
N SER A 74 -9.69 4.36 -20.57
CA SER A 74 -9.00 3.89 -21.76
C SER A 74 -8.46 2.47 -21.50
N MET A 75 -8.70 1.54 -22.43
CA MET A 75 -7.97 0.27 -22.40
C MET A 75 -6.48 0.57 -22.51
N ASP A 76 -5.69 0.18 -21.51
CA ASP A 76 -4.24 0.16 -21.63
C ASP A 76 -3.83 -1.17 -22.30
N PRO A 77 -3.47 -1.18 -23.59
CA PRO A 77 -3.13 -2.41 -24.30
C PRO A 77 -1.82 -3.06 -23.79
N ASN A 78 -0.99 -2.33 -23.04
CA ASN A 78 0.28 -2.80 -22.50
C ASN A 78 0.28 -2.92 -20.97
N GLY A 79 -0.78 -2.44 -20.31
CA GLY A 79 -0.97 -2.58 -18.88
C GLY A 79 -1.19 -4.04 -18.52
N PRO A 80 -0.82 -4.47 -17.30
CA PRO A 80 -1.32 -5.74 -16.79
C PRO A 80 -2.83 -5.70 -16.93
N ILE A 81 -3.43 -6.70 -17.57
CA ILE A 81 -4.89 -6.80 -17.79
C ILE A 81 -5.57 -6.91 -16.42
N ILE A 82 -5.69 -5.80 -15.69
CA ILE A 82 -6.37 -5.69 -14.41
C ILE A 82 -7.84 -5.47 -14.75
N ASN A 83 -8.45 -6.53 -15.30
CA ASN A 83 -9.87 -6.61 -15.59
C ASN A 83 -10.47 -7.93 -15.12
N SER A 84 -9.88 -8.55 -14.07
CA SER A 84 -10.36 -9.85 -13.56
C SER A 84 -11.80 -9.84 -13.07
N GLY A 85 -12.37 -8.65 -12.80
CA GLY A 85 -13.76 -8.44 -12.44
C GLY A 85 -14.60 -7.71 -13.50
N PHE A 86 -14.07 -6.65 -14.14
CA PHE A 86 -14.85 -5.83 -15.10
C PHE A 86 -15.20 -6.57 -16.39
N SER A 87 -14.34 -7.45 -16.89
CA SER A 87 -14.70 -8.42 -17.93
C SER A 87 -14.63 -9.82 -17.34
N SER A 88 -15.80 -10.40 -17.07
CA SER A 88 -15.89 -11.67 -16.36
C SER A 88 -15.56 -12.84 -17.28
N LYS A 89 -14.66 -13.70 -16.78
CA LYS A 89 -14.31 -14.99 -17.39
C LYS A 89 -14.95 -16.19 -16.70
N TYR A 90 -15.71 -15.97 -15.61
CA TYR A 90 -16.24 -17.04 -14.77
C TYR A 90 -17.54 -17.59 -15.32
N LYS A 91 -17.52 -18.87 -15.71
CA LYS A 91 -18.65 -19.60 -16.31
C LYS A 91 -18.81 -20.95 -15.62
N SER A 92 -19.95 -21.60 -15.83
CA SER A 92 -20.19 -23.01 -15.46
C SER A 92 -20.20 -23.35 -13.97
N GLY A 93 -20.22 -22.38 -13.07
CA GLY A 93 -20.18 -22.63 -11.61
C GLY A 93 -18.77 -22.67 -11.04
N GLY A 94 -18.65 -22.61 -9.72
CA GLY A 94 -17.41 -22.91 -9.00
C GLY A 94 -16.88 -21.74 -8.18
N ARG A 95 -15.56 -21.52 -8.25
CA ARG A 95 -14.84 -20.53 -7.44
C ARG A 95 -14.42 -19.33 -8.29
N PHE A 96 -14.38 -18.14 -7.68
CA PHE A 96 -13.82 -16.94 -8.26
C PHE A 96 -12.70 -16.38 -7.39
N ASN A 97 -11.77 -15.66 -8.02
CA ASN A 97 -10.65 -14.99 -7.36
C ASN A 97 -10.26 -13.75 -8.18
N VAL A 98 -10.52 -12.56 -7.63
CA VAL A 98 -10.29 -11.29 -8.32
C VAL A 98 -9.38 -10.41 -7.48
N MET A 99 -8.38 -9.83 -8.13
CA MET A 99 -7.59 -8.72 -7.62
C MET A 99 -7.72 -7.53 -8.57
N THR A 100 -8.04 -6.36 -8.05
CA THR A 100 -8.15 -5.12 -8.83
C THR A 100 -7.76 -3.87 -8.04
N LYS A 101 -7.65 -2.71 -8.69
CA LYS A 101 -7.49 -1.41 -8.02
C LYS A 101 -8.81 -1.00 -7.36
N PHE A 102 -8.74 -0.49 -6.14
CA PHE A 102 -9.95 -0.12 -5.39
C PHE A 102 -10.65 1.12 -5.97
N SER A 103 -9.93 2.00 -6.67
CA SER A 103 -10.53 3.10 -7.43
C SER A 103 -11.52 2.65 -8.50
N GLN A 104 -11.46 1.40 -8.97
CA GLN A 104 -12.41 0.90 -9.97
C GLN A 104 -13.85 0.86 -9.46
N PHE A 105 -14.09 0.83 -8.15
CA PHE A 105 -15.44 0.80 -7.58
C PHE A 105 -16.16 2.15 -7.60
N GLY A 106 -15.49 3.23 -8.06
CA GLY A 106 -16.11 4.53 -8.25
C GLY A 106 -16.00 5.49 -7.05
N LEU A 107 -15.36 5.08 -5.96
CA LEU A 107 -15.02 5.96 -4.83
C LEU A 107 -13.88 6.91 -5.23
N GLY A 108 -14.19 8.20 -5.37
CA GLY A 108 -13.23 9.24 -5.74
C GLY A 108 -12.10 9.42 -4.72
N PHE A 109 -12.35 9.08 -3.45
CA PHE A 109 -11.33 9.08 -2.40
C PHE A 109 -10.07 8.28 -2.78
N PHE A 110 -10.25 7.12 -3.43
CA PHE A 110 -9.16 6.25 -3.87
C PHE A 110 -8.54 6.65 -5.22
N GLU A 111 -8.96 7.75 -5.81
CA GLU A 111 -8.38 8.31 -7.04
C GLU A 111 -7.43 9.48 -6.74
N THR A 112 -7.35 9.89 -5.47
CA THR A 112 -6.46 10.97 -5.01
C THR A 112 -5.01 10.60 -5.25
N GLN A 113 -4.24 11.53 -5.86
CA GLN A 113 -2.83 11.30 -6.20
C GLN A 113 -1.88 11.33 -4.98
N TYR A 114 -2.31 11.95 -3.88
CA TYR A 114 -1.48 12.20 -2.72
C TYR A 114 -1.79 11.22 -1.57
N PRO A 115 -0.78 10.85 -0.77
CA PRO A 115 -1.01 10.10 0.46
C PRO A 115 -1.95 10.86 1.40
N VAL A 116 -2.82 10.13 2.08
CA VAL A 116 -3.82 10.69 3.01
C VAL A 116 -3.49 10.23 4.42
N PHE A 117 -3.44 11.14 5.39
CA PHE A 117 -3.30 10.77 6.80
C PHE A 117 -4.37 9.73 7.20
N LYS A 118 -3.96 8.58 7.76
CA LYS A 118 -4.82 7.45 8.16
C LYS A 118 -5.93 7.93 9.08
N GLY A 119 -5.57 8.45 10.27
CA GLY A 119 -6.55 8.74 11.33
C GLY A 119 -7.44 7.53 11.63
N ASP A 120 -8.62 7.75 12.21
CA ASP A 120 -9.62 6.69 12.38
C ASP A 120 -10.41 6.53 11.08
N MET A 121 -9.86 5.78 10.13
CA MET A 121 -10.50 5.51 8.84
C MET A 121 -11.27 4.20 8.85
N GLU A 122 -12.49 4.23 8.32
CA GLU A 122 -13.36 3.07 8.14
C GLU A 122 -13.76 2.99 6.67
N ILE A 123 -13.82 1.78 6.12
CA ILE A 123 -14.42 1.52 4.81
C ILE A 123 -15.51 0.48 5.03
N ASN A 124 -16.75 0.85 4.73
CA ASN A 124 -17.93 0.02 4.96
C ASN A 124 -18.46 -0.49 3.62
N PHE A 125 -18.87 -1.75 3.61
CA PHE A 125 -19.53 -2.39 2.48
C PHE A 125 -20.91 -2.86 2.91
N THR A 126 -21.95 -2.43 2.19
CA THR A 126 -23.30 -2.95 2.38
C THR A 126 -23.62 -3.92 1.25
N ARG A 127 -24.11 -5.11 1.61
CA ARG A 127 -24.54 -6.15 0.69
C ARG A 127 -25.92 -6.64 1.12
N ASN A 128 -26.92 -6.41 0.26
CA ASN A 128 -28.31 -6.75 0.57
C ASN A 128 -28.74 -8.11 0.00
N THR A 129 -28.06 -8.58 -1.05
CA THR A 129 -28.41 -9.75 -1.86
C THR A 129 -27.16 -10.58 -2.15
N ASP A 130 -27.37 -11.86 -2.46
CA ASP A 130 -26.29 -12.78 -2.79
C ASP A 130 -26.33 -13.31 -4.23
N ASP A 131 -27.19 -12.77 -5.09
CA ASP A 131 -27.46 -13.26 -6.45
C ASP A 131 -27.28 -12.23 -7.57
N ASP A 132 -27.30 -10.92 -7.27
CA ASP A 132 -27.28 -9.82 -8.25
C ASP A 132 -26.11 -9.84 -9.25
N ALA A 133 -25.02 -10.54 -8.91
CA ALA A 133 -23.84 -10.66 -9.77
C ALA A 133 -23.80 -11.97 -10.60
N LEU A 134 -24.87 -12.79 -10.56
CA LEU A 134 -25.01 -14.05 -11.31
C LEU A 134 -26.00 -13.90 -12.46
N LEU A 135 -25.56 -14.24 -13.67
CA LEU A 135 -26.41 -14.31 -14.86
C LEU A 135 -26.65 -15.75 -15.32
N LYS A 136 -27.90 -16.18 -15.25
CA LYS A 136 -28.38 -17.44 -15.82
C LYS A 136 -28.81 -17.25 -17.29
N LYS A 137 -28.14 -17.92 -18.23
CA LYS A 137 -28.57 -17.96 -19.64
C LYS A 137 -29.65 -19.04 -19.77
N VAL A 138 -30.90 -18.65 -19.51
CA VAL A 138 -32.16 -19.40 -19.65
C VAL A 138 -32.06 -20.90 -19.33
N VAL A 139 -32.38 -21.24 -18.08
CA VAL A 139 -32.85 -22.59 -17.71
C VAL A 139 -34.20 -22.40 -17.03
N ILE A 140 -35.29 -22.68 -17.75
CA ILE A 140 -36.66 -22.57 -17.23
C ILE A 140 -36.81 -23.54 -16.05
N GLY A 141 -37.28 -23.06 -14.90
CA GLY A 141 -37.66 -23.91 -13.75
C GLY A 141 -36.57 -24.25 -12.73
N LYS A 142 -35.40 -23.59 -12.76
CA LYS A 142 -34.43 -23.68 -11.64
C LYS A 142 -34.44 -22.41 -10.80
N GLU A 143 -34.42 -22.58 -9.47
CA GLU A 143 -34.28 -21.49 -8.51
C GLU A 143 -32.97 -20.71 -8.72
N ASP A 144 -32.94 -19.45 -8.29
CA ASP A 144 -31.76 -18.57 -8.40
C ASP A 144 -30.57 -19.12 -7.61
N GLY A 145 -29.36 -18.86 -8.12
CA GLY A 145 -28.12 -19.21 -7.43
C GLY A 145 -27.81 -18.25 -6.29
N LYS A 146 -26.68 -18.49 -5.62
CA LYS A 146 -26.12 -17.58 -4.63
C LYS A 146 -24.61 -17.51 -4.72
N ILE A 147 -24.06 -16.40 -4.25
CA ILE A 147 -22.63 -16.11 -4.21
C ILE A 147 -22.19 -16.05 -2.76
N ILE A 148 -21.23 -16.89 -2.40
CA ILE A 148 -20.56 -16.87 -1.11
C ILE A 148 -19.23 -16.15 -1.29
N ILE A 149 -18.99 -15.10 -0.49
CA ILE A 149 -17.68 -14.50 -0.35
C ILE A 149 -16.98 -15.30 0.75
N ASP A 150 -15.86 -15.92 0.41
CA ASP A 150 -15.04 -16.67 1.37
C ASP A 150 -13.98 -15.74 1.99
N GLU A 151 -13.48 -14.76 1.24
CA GLU A 151 -12.45 -13.81 1.69
C GLU A 151 -12.57 -12.48 0.93
N LEU A 152 -12.38 -11.37 1.66
CA LEU A 152 -12.28 -10.03 1.09
C LEU A 152 -11.18 -9.24 1.81
N LEU A 153 -10.26 -8.68 1.03
CA LEU A 153 -9.06 -7.99 1.52
C LEU A 153 -8.89 -6.66 0.78
N ILE A 154 -8.49 -5.60 1.51
CA ILE A 154 -8.00 -4.36 0.93
C ILE A 154 -6.53 -4.19 1.30
N LYS A 155 -5.66 -3.95 0.31
CA LYS A 155 -4.23 -3.70 0.53
C LYS A 155 -3.91 -2.24 0.24
N ILE A 156 -3.38 -1.52 1.23
CA ILE A 156 -3.02 -0.10 1.12
C ILE A 156 -1.59 0.11 1.62
N GLN A 157 -0.81 0.94 0.92
CA GLN A 157 0.51 1.34 1.39
C GLN A 157 0.40 2.28 2.59
N ILE A 158 1.23 2.08 3.62
CA ILE A 158 1.36 2.97 4.76
C ILE A 158 2.81 3.45 4.89
N ILE A 159 2.97 4.77 5.03
CA ILE A 159 4.23 5.41 5.41
C ILE A 159 4.10 5.88 6.86
N LYS A 160 5.07 5.51 7.68
CA LYS A 160 5.14 5.84 9.10
C LYS A 160 6.50 6.44 9.40
N TYR A 161 6.57 7.56 10.13
CA TYR A 161 7.83 8.22 10.49
C TYR A 161 7.87 8.67 11.96
N GLU A 162 9.09 8.90 12.46
CA GLU A 162 9.41 9.44 13.79
C GLU A 162 10.64 10.34 13.72
N ASP A 163 10.75 11.30 14.66
CA ASP A 163 11.89 12.19 14.83
C ASP A 163 12.64 11.97 16.15
N ILE A 164 13.97 12.08 16.12
CA ILE A 164 14.85 11.91 17.29
C ILE A 164 16.06 12.85 17.17
N ASN A 165 16.38 13.59 18.23
CA ASN A 165 17.62 14.36 18.31
C ASN A 165 18.84 13.45 18.43
N ILE A 166 19.87 13.70 17.62
CA ILE A 166 21.05 12.85 17.48
C ILE A 166 22.34 13.67 17.54
N SER A 167 23.45 13.03 17.89
CA SER A 167 24.77 13.66 17.95
C SER A 167 25.88 12.63 17.84
N GLY A 168 27.08 13.08 17.49
CA GLY A 168 28.28 12.24 17.38
C GLY A 168 28.47 11.64 16.00
N LYS A 169 29.38 10.67 15.90
CA LYS A 169 29.84 10.08 14.63
C LYS A 169 29.17 8.75 14.26
N THR A 170 28.50 8.11 15.20
CA THR A 170 27.75 6.87 14.99
C THR A 170 26.44 6.92 15.75
N ILE A 171 25.37 6.43 15.12
CA ILE A 171 24.04 6.31 15.70
C ILE A 171 23.64 4.85 15.72
N LYS A 172 23.03 4.44 16.82
CA LYS A 172 22.34 3.15 16.97
C LYS A 172 20.98 3.41 17.60
N LEU A 173 19.90 3.17 16.85
CA LEU A 173 18.53 3.38 17.30
C LEU A 173 17.76 2.07 17.31
N ASP A 174 17.11 1.76 18.43
CA ASP A 174 16.25 0.59 18.58
C ASP A 174 14.81 0.95 18.24
N GLU A 175 14.33 0.42 17.12
CA GLU A 175 13.00 0.66 16.56
C GLU A 175 12.03 -0.50 16.86
N THR A 176 12.52 -1.57 17.50
CA THR A 176 11.80 -2.82 17.81
C THR A 176 10.46 -2.59 18.51
N ASN A 177 10.39 -1.63 19.44
CA ASN A 177 9.17 -1.35 20.19
C ASN A 177 8.10 -0.58 19.43
N LYS A 178 8.52 0.09 18.37
CA LYS A 178 7.73 1.12 17.68
C LYS A 178 7.04 0.57 16.43
N TYR A 179 7.49 -0.59 15.96
CA TYR A 179 6.91 -1.31 14.83
C TYR A 179 6.41 -2.69 15.29
N ARG A 180 5.20 -2.74 15.85
CA ARG A 180 4.51 -3.97 16.29
C ARG A 180 3.67 -4.63 15.18
N SER A 181 4.05 -4.44 13.93
CA SER A 181 3.26 -4.84 12.75
C SER A 181 3.38 -6.34 12.47
N SER A 182 2.24 -7.02 12.28
CA SER A 182 2.15 -8.37 11.68
C SER A 182 2.66 -8.42 10.24
N ASN A 183 2.55 -7.30 9.51
CA ASN A 183 2.96 -7.19 8.12
C ASN A 183 4.39 -6.64 8.01
N SER A 184 5.23 -7.33 7.23
CA SER A 184 6.63 -6.94 7.01
C SER A 184 6.73 -5.70 6.12
N SER A 185 7.49 -4.71 6.57
CA SER A 185 7.82 -3.52 5.76
C SER A 185 8.59 -3.91 4.49
N VAL A 186 8.43 -3.12 3.44
CA VAL A 186 9.08 -3.37 2.14
C VAL A 186 10.30 -2.47 2.00
N PHE A 187 10.22 -1.24 2.50
CA PHE A 187 11.35 -0.31 2.58
C PHE A 187 11.45 0.31 3.98
N ALA A 188 12.67 0.69 4.35
CA ALA A 188 12.97 1.53 5.50
C ALA A 188 13.94 2.62 5.08
N GLY A 189 13.89 3.76 5.76
CA GLY A 189 14.78 4.87 5.45
C GLY A 189 15.00 5.83 6.60
N VAL A 190 15.97 6.71 6.39
CA VAL A 190 16.35 7.77 7.32
C VAL A 190 16.67 9.05 6.57
N VAL A 191 16.33 10.19 7.17
CA VAL A 191 16.72 11.54 6.72
C VAL A 191 17.20 12.36 7.90
N PHE A 192 17.96 13.42 7.62
CA PHE A 192 18.53 14.29 8.64
C PHE A 192 18.22 15.75 8.38
N GLN A 193 18.04 16.53 9.44
CA GLN A 193 17.94 17.98 9.36
C GLN A 193 18.73 18.64 10.48
N THR A 194 19.46 19.70 10.16
CA THR A 194 20.33 20.42 11.07
C THR A 194 19.91 21.88 11.14
N ASN A 195 19.46 22.34 12.31
CA ASN A 195 19.07 23.75 12.54
C ASN A 195 18.03 24.29 11.54
N LYS A 196 17.10 23.47 11.05
CA LYS A 196 16.07 23.89 10.07
C LYS A 196 14.69 24.17 10.68
N LEU A 197 14.48 23.84 11.95
CA LEU A 197 13.24 24.16 12.67
C LEU A 197 13.37 25.51 13.38
N ASP A 198 12.23 26.19 13.54
CA ASP A 198 12.10 27.46 14.29
C ASP A 198 13.03 28.59 13.81
N THR A 199 13.40 28.57 12.53
CA THR A 199 14.24 29.58 11.88
C THR A 199 13.64 30.01 10.53
N GLN A 200 14.02 31.20 10.06
CA GLN A 200 13.69 31.71 8.72
C GLN A 200 14.90 31.66 7.77
N GLU A 201 16.05 31.18 8.25
CA GLU A 201 17.31 31.21 7.50
C GLU A 201 17.53 29.96 6.63
N HIS A 202 16.75 28.90 6.86
CA HIS A 202 16.89 27.62 6.17
C HIS A 202 15.52 27.10 5.70
N ASP A 203 15.50 26.33 4.61
CA ASP A 203 14.28 25.69 4.12
C ASP A 203 14.02 24.38 4.91
N PRO A 204 12.94 24.29 5.72
CA PRO A 204 12.62 23.09 6.47
C PRO A 204 12.16 21.91 5.58
N CYS A 205 12.00 22.10 4.26
CA CYS A 205 11.73 21.01 3.33
C CYS A 205 13.00 20.26 2.89
N GLU A 206 14.19 20.74 3.24
CA GLU A 206 15.45 20.14 2.82
C GLU A 206 16.00 19.13 3.81
N PHE A 207 16.60 18.06 3.29
CA PHE A 207 17.29 17.04 4.07
C PHE A 207 18.79 17.11 3.85
N ASP A 208 19.53 17.16 4.95
CA ASP A 208 20.98 17.26 4.96
C ASP A 208 21.63 15.89 4.74
N HIS A 209 22.70 15.86 3.95
CA HIS A 209 23.44 14.62 3.73
C HIS A 209 24.29 14.21 4.96
N CYS A 210 24.55 15.12 5.90
CA CYS A 210 25.31 14.90 7.14
C CYS A 210 26.67 14.17 6.97
N ASN A 211 27.17 14.12 5.73
CA ASN A 211 28.27 13.28 5.28
C ASN A 211 28.20 11.81 5.80
N VAL A 212 27.01 11.19 5.66
CA VAL A 212 26.82 9.76 5.95
C VAL A 212 27.86 8.93 5.21
N ASN A 213 28.44 7.98 5.93
CA ASN A 213 29.38 6.99 5.42
C ASN A 213 28.70 5.65 5.15
N ASN A 214 28.00 5.12 6.16
CA ASN A 214 27.32 3.83 6.05
C ASN A 214 25.97 3.92 6.77
N PHE A 215 24.94 3.28 6.23
CA PHE A 215 23.66 3.16 6.91
C PHE A 215 23.07 1.78 6.68
N ARG A 216 22.54 1.16 7.73
CA ARG A 216 21.94 -0.17 7.65
C ARG A 216 20.86 -0.36 8.68
N PHE A 217 19.87 -1.16 8.33
CA PHE A 217 18.91 -1.74 9.27
C PHE A 217 19.34 -3.17 9.57
N GLU A 218 19.48 -3.49 10.86
CA GLU A 218 19.64 -4.86 11.33
C GLU A 218 18.26 -5.37 11.78
N ILE A 219 17.75 -6.38 11.07
CA ILE A 219 16.45 -6.98 11.32
C ILE A 219 16.65 -8.45 11.65
N ASN A 220 16.34 -8.84 12.89
CA ASN A 220 16.52 -10.20 13.40
C ASN A 220 17.93 -10.77 13.11
N GLY A 221 18.96 -9.93 13.24
CA GLY A 221 20.36 -10.30 13.02
C GLY A 221 20.82 -10.31 11.56
N ARG A 222 19.96 -9.96 10.60
CA ARG A 222 20.33 -9.75 9.18
C ARG A 222 20.45 -8.26 8.87
N ARG A 223 21.39 -7.90 8.00
CA ARG A 223 21.69 -6.51 7.64
C ARG A 223 21.09 -6.13 6.28
N TYR A 224 20.58 -4.89 6.19
CA TYR A 224 20.03 -4.30 4.99
C TYR A 224 20.57 -2.86 4.83
N PRO A 225 21.40 -2.55 3.82
CA PRO A 225 21.98 -3.53 2.90
C PRO A 225 22.99 -4.44 3.63
N GLU A 226 23.34 -5.55 2.99
CA GLU A 226 24.29 -6.51 3.57
C GLU A 226 25.73 -5.98 3.53
N GLU A 227 26.06 -5.26 2.45
CA GLU A 227 27.35 -4.62 2.23
C GLU A 227 27.37 -3.16 2.72
N THR A 228 28.56 -2.66 3.03
CA THR A 228 28.79 -1.24 3.33
C THR A 228 28.86 -0.44 2.04
N GLN A 229 28.26 0.75 2.06
CA GLN A 229 28.24 1.67 0.92
C GLN A 229 29.52 2.52 0.84
N ASP A 230 30.15 2.77 1.99
CA ASP A 230 31.36 3.59 2.14
C ASP A 230 31.23 4.96 1.45
N LEU A 231 30.08 5.61 1.66
CA LEU A 231 29.73 6.90 1.08
C LEU A 231 30.65 8.01 1.60
N ASP A 232 30.83 9.03 0.77
CA ASP A 232 31.47 10.28 1.15
C ASP A 232 31.01 11.41 0.21
N PHE A 233 30.16 12.28 0.77
CA PHE A 233 29.55 13.36 0.00
C PHE A 233 30.53 14.48 -0.31
N LYS A 234 31.64 14.60 0.43
CA LYS A 234 32.70 15.59 0.15
C LYS A 234 33.57 15.18 -1.03
N THR A 235 33.71 13.88 -1.29
CA THR A 235 34.45 13.33 -2.44
C THR A 235 33.52 12.87 -3.57
N GLU A 236 32.25 13.31 -3.56
CA GLU A 236 31.22 12.98 -4.56
C GLU A 236 30.85 11.48 -4.64
N LYS A 237 31.19 10.68 -3.63
CA LYS A 237 30.85 9.25 -3.53
C LYS A 237 29.51 9.05 -2.83
N TYR A 238 28.40 9.35 -3.51
CA TYR A 238 27.04 9.20 -2.95
C TYR A 238 26.02 8.52 -3.88
N CYS A 239 26.45 8.08 -5.07
CA CYS A 239 25.56 7.54 -6.10
C CYS A 239 24.74 6.32 -5.65
N GLU A 240 25.27 5.48 -4.76
CA GLU A 240 24.53 4.31 -4.25
C GLU A 240 23.30 4.71 -3.42
N ALA A 241 23.40 5.77 -2.62
CA ALA A 241 22.26 6.30 -1.87
C ALA A 241 21.21 6.90 -2.82
N TYR A 242 21.67 7.60 -3.87
CA TYR A 242 20.78 8.12 -4.90
C TYR A 242 20.09 7.00 -5.70
N ASP A 243 20.80 5.95 -6.10
CA ASP A 243 20.24 4.82 -6.84
C ASP A 243 19.20 4.06 -6.01
N SER A 244 19.44 3.92 -4.70
CA SER A 244 18.46 3.31 -3.76
C SER A 244 17.14 4.09 -3.72
N LEU A 245 17.18 5.43 -3.73
CA LEU A 245 15.98 6.27 -3.86
C LEU A 245 15.30 6.08 -5.22
N MET A 246 16.07 5.91 -6.30
CA MET A 246 15.51 5.66 -7.63
C MET A 246 14.86 4.27 -7.73
N GLU A 247 15.42 3.24 -7.08
CA GLU A 247 14.81 1.91 -6.99
C GLU A 247 13.45 1.96 -6.29
N TYR A 248 13.37 2.69 -5.17
CA TYR A 248 12.09 2.94 -4.49
C TYR A 248 11.08 3.61 -5.41
N LYS A 249 11.48 4.70 -6.09
CA LYS A 249 10.61 5.41 -7.04
C LYS A 249 10.14 4.50 -8.18
N LYS A 250 11.00 3.67 -8.76
CA LYS A 250 10.64 2.69 -9.81
C LYS A 250 9.64 1.64 -9.32
N THR A 251 9.77 1.21 -8.06
CA THR A 251 8.91 0.17 -7.48
C THR A 251 7.47 0.66 -7.32
N TYR A 252 7.28 1.93 -6.93
CA TYR A 252 5.96 2.48 -6.61
C TYR A 252 5.36 3.39 -7.70
N ASN A 253 6.18 4.08 -8.49
CA ASN A 253 5.71 4.95 -9.57
C ASN A 253 5.81 4.18 -10.90
N LYS A 254 4.69 3.57 -11.33
CA LYS A 254 4.66 2.59 -12.43
C LYS A 254 4.80 3.15 -13.84
N THR A 255 4.83 4.46 -14.02
CA THR A 255 4.97 5.08 -15.34
C THR A 255 6.07 6.13 -15.32
N HIS A 256 7.01 6.02 -16.25
CA HIS A 256 8.01 7.08 -16.51
C HIS A 256 7.36 8.46 -16.74
N GLN A 257 6.08 8.48 -17.12
CA GLN A 257 5.27 9.69 -17.33
C GLN A 257 4.61 10.26 -16.05
N GLU A 258 4.51 9.49 -14.96
CA GLU A 258 4.04 9.98 -13.64
C GLU A 258 5.17 10.23 -12.65
N LEU A 259 6.43 10.03 -13.05
CA LEU A 259 7.56 10.54 -12.28
C LEU A 259 7.39 12.06 -12.23
N PRO A 260 7.24 12.68 -11.04
CA PRO A 260 7.11 14.13 -10.96
C PRO A 260 8.29 14.77 -11.70
N LEU A 261 7.99 15.73 -12.58
CA LEU A 261 8.98 16.57 -13.26
C LEU A 261 9.85 17.39 -12.30
N MET A 262 9.60 17.32 -10.99
CA MET A 262 10.46 17.90 -9.96
C MET A 262 11.57 16.92 -9.58
N TYR A 263 12.72 17.13 -10.23
CA TYR A 263 14.07 17.11 -9.69
C TYR A 263 14.41 16.01 -8.69
N ASN A 264 15.36 15.18 -9.07
CA ASN A 264 16.52 14.87 -8.26
C ASN A 264 17.56 14.40 -9.26
N ASP A 265 18.22 15.29 -10.00
CA ASP A 265 19.52 14.86 -10.51
C ASP A 265 20.44 14.62 -9.29
N PRO A 266 21.53 13.84 -9.43
CA PRO A 266 22.37 13.50 -8.28
C PRO A 266 22.82 14.72 -7.44
N ASN A 267 22.99 15.91 -8.04
CA ASN A 267 23.38 17.11 -7.31
C ASN A 267 22.25 17.65 -6.43
N ASP A 268 21.00 17.66 -6.92
CA ASP A 268 19.85 18.05 -6.12
C ASP A 268 19.60 17.09 -4.97
N PHE A 269 19.80 15.79 -5.20
CA PHE A 269 19.78 14.79 -4.13
C PHE A 269 20.80 15.13 -3.05
N LYS A 270 22.06 15.38 -3.43
CA LYS A 270 23.13 15.75 -2.50
C LYS A 270 22.83 17.07 -1.77
N THR A 271 22.30 18.07 -2.46
CA THR A 271 22.17 19.43 -1.94
C THR A 271 20.93 19.60 -1.06
N PHE A 272 19.80 19.00 -1.45
CA PHE A 272 18.49 19.34 -0.89
C PHE A 272 17.69 18.14 -0.38
N ARG A 273 17.98 16.93 -0.87
CA ARG A 273 17.08 15.77 -0.74
C ARG A 273 17.84 14.48 -0.42
N ALA A 274 18.79 14.54 0.50
CA ALA A 274 19.55 13.37 0.92
C ALA A 274 18.64 12.43 1.73
N ILE A 275 18.13 11.40 1.07
CA ILE A 275 17.24 10.38 1.64
C ILE A 275 17.93 9.02 1.51
N TYR A 276 18.13 8.36 2.65
CA TYR A 276 18.80 7.07 2.72
C TYR A 276 17.76 5.96 2.85
N LEU A 277 17.61 5.15 1.81
CA LEU A 277 16.58 4.11 1.70
C LEU A 277 17.19 2.73 1.51
N VAL A 278 16.56 1.72 2.10
CA VAL A 278 16.89 0.31 1.89
C VAL A 278 15.65 -0.51 1.56
N ASN A 279 15.82 -1.41 0.61
CA ASN A 279 14.84 -2.45 0.33
C ASN A 279 14.98 -3.58 1.37
N ILE A 280 13.99 -3.70 2.24
CA ILE A 280 13.92 -4.72 3.30
C ILE A 280 12.87 -5.79 2.99
N SER A 281 12.38 -5.86 1.74
CA SER A 281 11.37 -6.84 1.32
C SER A 281 11.78 -8.31 1.52
N ARG A 282 13.09 -8.58 1.57
CA ARG A 282 13.67 -9.91 1.81
C ARG A 282 13.97 -10.16 3.30
N GLN A 283 13.40 -9.36 4.19
CA GLN A 283 13.47 -9.62 5.62
C GLN A 283 12.77 -10.94 5.96
N PRO A 284 13.28 -11.70 6.94
CA PRO A 284 12.59 -12.90 7.40
C PRO A 284 11.19 -12.53 7.90
N THR A 285 10.16 -13.18 7.35
CA THR A 285 8.80 -13.09 7.86
C THR A 285 8.74 -13.81 9.20
N ASN A 286 8.34 -13.10 10.26
CA ASN A 286 8.11 -13.74 11.54
C ASN A 286 6.80 -14.54 11.44
N ILE A 287 6.89 -15.87 11.30
CA ILE A 287 5.75 -16.81 11.37
C ILE A 287 5.37 -17.08 12.84
N THR A 288 6.23 -16.68 13.78
CA THR A 288 6.03 -16.78 15.23
C THR A 288 5.94 -15.38 15.82
N ALA A 289 4.97 -15.18 16.72
CA ALA A 289 4.64 -13.98 17.49
C ALA A 289 5.78 -13.29 18.28
N THR A 290 7.04 -13.66 18.06
CA THR A 290 8.21 -12.94 18.53
C THR A 290 8.36 -11.61 17.81
N LYS A 291 8.49 -10.54 18.59
CA LYS A 291 8.75 -9.17 18.15
C LYS A 291 9.98 -9.10 17.23
N GLN A 292 9.85 -8.47 16.06
CA GLN A 292 10.99 -8.20 15.18
C GLN A 292 11.99 -7.27 15.89
N ASN A 293 13.25 -7.70 16.00
CA ASN A 293 14.33 -6.83 16.48
C ASN A 293 14.82 -5.98 15.32
N ILE A 294 14.54 -4.68 15.34
CA ILE A 294 14.86 -3.72 14.28
C ILE A 294 15.78 -2.65 14.86
N ILE A 295 17.01 -2.59 14.37
CA ILE A 295 18.01 -1.64 14.83
C ILE A 295 18.55 -0.86 13.62
N LEU A 296 18.42 0.46 13.65
CA LEU A 296 19.08 1.34 12.69
C LEU A 296 20.50 1.63 13.15
N HIS A 297 21.46 1.46 12.24
CA HIS A 297 22.85 1.87 12.40
C HIS A 297 23.20 2.90 11.33
N VAL A 298 23.80 4.01 11.74
CA VAL A 298 24.33 5.02 10.82
C VAL A 298 25.72 5.44 11.29
N ASP A 299 26.68 5.41 10.38
CA ASP A 299 28.05 5.88 10.58
C ASP A 299 28.27 7.11 9.68
N PHE A 300 28.92 8.14 10.23
CA PHE A 300 29.22 9.38 9.52
C PHE A 300 30.74 9.56 9.35
N ASN A 301 31.15 10.26 8.29
CA ASN A 301 32.57 10.56 8.06
C ASN A 301 33.12 11.57 9.09
N GLU A 302 32.25 12.36 9.70
CA GLU A 302 32.56 13.37 10.72
C GLU A 302 31.47 13.42 11.80
N ASP A 303 31.75 14.11 12.91
CA ASP A 303 30.74 14.33 13.93
C ASP A 303 29.58 15.16 13.37
N LEU A 304 28.36 14.75 13.72
CA LEU A 304 27.17 15.50 13.35
C LEU A 304 27.21 16.93 13.90
N PRO A 305 26.74 17.90 13.11
CA PRO A 305 26.50 19.25 13.62
C PRO A 305 25.60 19.25 14.86
N LYS A 306 25.66 20.33 15.64
CA LYS A 306 24.72 20.51 16.75
C LYS A 306 23.30 20.69 16.22
N ASN A 307 22.33 20.18 16.98
CA ASN A 307 20.90 20.24 16.68
C ASN A 307 20.53 19.53 15.37
N THR A 308 21.13 18.36 15.14
CA THR A 308 20.69 17.46 14.08
C THR A 308 19.56 16.57 14.59
N ILE A 309 18.48 16.53 13.82
CA ILE A 309 17.33 15.66 14.01
C ILE A 309 17.40 14.53 12.97
N CYS A 310 17.20 13.32 13.43
CA CYS A 310 17.04 12.10 12.64
C CYS A 310 15.55 11.84 12.45
N TYR A 311 15.10 11.63 11.21
CA TYR A 311 13.77 11.08 10.98
C TYR A 311 13.87 9.68 10.38
N VAL A 312 13.34 8.68 11.09
CA VAL A 312 13.32 7.29 10.65
C VAL A 312 11.92 6.97 10.15
N PHE A 313 11.82 6.33 8.98
CA PHE A 313 10.53 5.98 8.40
C PHE A 313 10.52 4.59 7.75
N PHE A 314 9.33 4.00 7.72
CA PHE A 314 9.10 2.68 7.12
C PHE A 314 7.93 2.75 6.15
N VAL A 315 8.08 2.01 5.06
CA VAL A 315 7.06 1.85 4.03
C VAL A 315 6.60 0.39 4.03
N ARG A 316 5.31 0.17 4.27
CA ARG A 316 4.70 -1.16 4.34
C ARG A 316 3.42 -1.22 3.52
N ASN A 317 2.98 -2.43 3.20
CA ASN A 317 1.62 -2.69 2.75
C ASN A 317 0.83 -3.23 3.94
N VAL A 318 -0.31 -2.60 4.26
CA VAL A 318 -1.25 -3.12 5.25
C VAL A 318 -2.39 -3.81 4.53
N GLU A 319 -2.72 -4.99 5.01
CA GLU A 319 -3.89 -5.75 4.58
C GLU A 319 -4.99 -5.54 5.61
N PHE A 320 -6.13 -5.12 5.12
CA PHE A 320 -7.35 -4.93 5.87
C PHE A 320 -8.27 -6.10 5.51
N LEU A 321 -8.55 -6.97 6.48
CA LEU A 321 -9.42 -8.11 6.27
C LEU A 321 -10.86 -7.69 6.60
N PHE A 322 -11.76 -7.93 5.67
CA PHE A 322 -13.17 -7.74 5.93
C PHE A 322 -13.70 -8.93 6.73
N ASP A 323 -14.18 -8.66 7.94
CA ASP A 323 -14.92 -9.62 8.74
C ASP A 323 -16.33 -9.73 8.14
N ILE A 324 -16.53 -10.82 7.39
CA ILE A 324 -17.78 -11.09 6.67
C ILE A 324 -18.94 -11.30 7.64
N GLU A 325 -18.69 -11.79 8.87
CA GLU A 325 -19.74 -12.04 9.87
C GLU A 325 -20.17 -10.76 10.58
N LYS A 326 -19.24 -9.84 10.84
CA LYS A 326 -19.53 -8.55 11.47
C LYS A 326 -19.92 -7.45 10.49
N GLY A 327 -19.60 -7.62 9.20
CA GLY A 327 -19.81 -6.59 8.18
C GLY A 327 -18.87 -5.40 8.31
N THR A 328 -17.72 -5.57 8.96
CA THR A 328 -16.74 -4.51 9.25
C THR A 328 -15.35 -4.89 8.76
N ILE A 329 -14.53 -3.90 8.42
CA ILE A 329 -13.12 -4.11 8.16
C ILE A 329 -12.36 -4.07 9.49
N GLU A 330 -11.62 -5.13 9.80
CA GLU A 330 -10.66 -5.13 10.90
C GLU A 330 -9.24 -5.14 10.31
N GLU A 331 -8.33 -4.40 10.95
CA GLU A 331 -6.90 -4.50 10.65
C GLU A 331 -6.45 -5.92 11.03
N SER A 332 -6.03 -6.74 10.06
CA SER A 332 -5.65 -8.12 10.36
C SER A 332 -4.25 -8.14 10.99
N PHE A 333 -4.22 -8.39 12.29
CA PHE A 333 -3.02 -8.85 12.96
C PHE A 333 -2.91 -10.37 12.75
N THR A 334 -2.40 -10.80 11.59
CA THR A 334 -1.90 -12.17 11.47
C THR A 334 -0.63 -12.28 12.32
N GLY A 335 -0.75 -12.93 13.48
CA GLY A 335 0.31 -13.07 14.49
C GLY A 335 1.52 -13.90 14.06
#